data_AF-A0A9P9ZEW2-F1
#
_entry.id   AF-A0A9P9ZEW2-F1
#
_cell.length_a   1.000
_cell.length_b   1.000
_cell.length_c   1.000
_cell.angle_alpha   90.00
_cell.angle_beta   90.00
_cell.angle_gamma   90.00
#
_symmetry.space_group_name_H-M   'P 1'
#
loop_
_entity.id
_entity.type
_entity.pdbx_description
1 polymer ?
#
loop_
_entity_poly.entity_id
_entity_poly.type
_entity_poly.pdbx_seq_one_letter_code
_entity_poly.pdbx_strand_id
1 'polypeptide(L)'
;MPDTDEEGFYHWFPWGKNIEEGWSFDVITLLAIIGEGSVAEFAQTITASSLCMLPRLIPAPQALLRPQRPQRLPEVHAKLAGVYGGTLLDSVGFFANILHPLDEYRPFDFRVFEIKHTHLLRPEAKRRLENEGFLGTVFGLRWLKRKKAKKQEQQNMNSEITINNTRENGGGANGSDTTAADTDADADAIRRRNGGGTNGKHVTLDRITDIVTAPKIMTPQNRAVSSPNARYTVPPALDSPMHVINVFSFLITVAILITSAYWNDGAAVTAIVTISLAASVMGYASWWYPLLMARQANAKVPPGDVVIRTREGAFLVVKCTEEVARELYQGTEECRYVSTKYHRLFMGIAMVLLMVAVVLLGNCRWASQALIGGAYVLLNSIYWVCGLLPQRFFWDLSRYTITDITPEDVKNNDQNDVPPNFTRTLWYAIRETKKDAWVDRSGALPGTVQWKKWLHEALQAANEGVHDWDAVGRKDVIMRENPDAYVSREPSNLAKQHDVGHWPNDPAAQKAPLDQVQPSPY
;
A
#
# COMPACT_ATOMS: atom_id res chain seq x y z
N MET A 1 -15.47 22.50 -61.24
CA MET A 1 -16.18 21.93 -60.08
C MET A 1 -16.32 20.46 -60.37
N PRO A 2 -15.67 19.56 -59.61
CA PRO A 2 -16.06 18.17 -59.70
C PRO A 2 -17.39 18.03 -58.95
N ASP A 3 -18.37 17.49 -59.66
CA ASP A 3 -19.67 17.12 -59.10
C ASP A 3 -19.44 16.31 -57.82
N THR A 4 -19.90 16.87 -56.70
CA THR A 4 -19.87 16.19 -55.42
C THR A 4 -20.87 15.06 -55.50
N ASP A 5 -20.37 13.85 -55.73
CA ASP A 5 -21.10 12.62 -55.42
C ASP A 5 -21.57 12.76 -53.96
N GLU A 6 -22.88 12.97 -53.74
CA GLU A 6 -23.47 13.14 -52.40
C GLU A 6 -23.26 11.91 -51.51
N GLU A 7 -22.75 10.80 -52.06
CA GLU A 7 -22.43 9.55 -51.38
C GLU A 7 -20.92 9.20 -51.38
N GLY A 8 -20.06 10.09 -51.90
CA GLY A 8 -18.62 9.85 -52.03
C GLY A 8 -17.82 10.07 -50.73
N PHE A 9 -16.69 9.38 -50.59
CA PHE A 9 -15.72 9.55 -49.47
C PHE A 9 -15.34 11.01 -49.20
N TYR A 10 -15.34 11.85 -50.24
CA TYR A 10 -14.99 13.27 -50.12
C TYR A 10 -16.01 14.11 -49.34
N HIS A 11 -17.27 13.67 -49.20
CA HIS A 11 -18.27 14.37 -48.39
C HIS A 11 -17.96 14.31 -46.87
N TRP A 12 -17.18 13.31 -46.43
CA TRP A 12 -16.81 13.13 -45.03
C TRP A 12 -15.81 14.19 -44.54
N PHE A 13 -15.05 14.80 -45.45
CA PHE A 13 -14.06 15.80 -45.11
C PHE A 13 -14.59 17.19 -45.48
N PRO A 14 -14.70 18.12 -44.51
CA PRO A 14 -15.16 19.47 -44.81
C PRO A 14 -14.17 20.13 -45.78
N TRP A 15 -14.70 20.67 -46.88
CA TRP A 15 -13.94 21.42 -47.87
C TRP A 15 -14.23 22.92 -47.68
N GLY A 16 -13.24 23.66 -47.17
CA GLY A 16 -13.38 25.08 -46.82
C GLY A 16 -13.71 25.34 -45.35
N LYS A 17 -13.64 26.62 -44.95
CA LYS A 17 -13.93 27.05 -43.57
C LYS A 17 -15.45 27.13 -43.41
N ASN A 18 -16.05 26.30 -42.57
CA ASN A 18 -17.44 26.46 -42.14
C ASN A 18 -17.54 27.74 -41.32
N ILE A 19 -17.94 28.84 -41.97
CA ILE A 19 -18.30 30.09 -41.31
C ILE A 19 -19.79 29.94 -40.95
N GLU A 20 -20.09 29.18 -39.91
CA GLU A 20 -21.42 29.23 -39.30
C GLU A 20 -21.46 30.47 -38.40
N GLU A 21 -22.45 31.34 -38.60
CA GLU A 21 -22.69 32.49 -37.73
C GLU A 21 -23.20 32.01 -36.37
N GLY A 22 -22.32 31.94 -35.36
CA GLY A 22 -22.68 31.44 -34.03
C GLY A 22 -21.52 31.32 -33.06
N TRP A 23 -21.78 30.76 -31.87
CA TRP A 23 -20.76 30.47 -30.87
C TRP A 23 -19.82 29.35 -31.36
N SER A 24 -18.59 29.70 -31.75
CA SER A 24 -17.54 28.71 -32.03
C SER A 24 -16.94 28.21 -30.72
N PHE A 25 -17.03 26.91 -30.46
CA PHE A 25 -16.44 26.29 -29.28
C PHE A 25 -15.04 25.77 -29.60
N ASP A 26 -14.01 26.42 -29.06
CA ASP A 26 -12.62 26.04 -29.30
C ASP A 26 -12.18 24.91 -28.34
N VAL A 27 -12.46 23.67 -28.74
CA VAL A 27 -12.06 22.45 -28.01
C VAL A 27 -10.55 22.40 -27.78
N ILE A 28 -9.74 22.98 -28.67
CA ILE A 28 -8.28 22.94 -28.59
C ILE A 28 -7.79 23.69 -27.35
N THR A 29 -8.35 24.87 -27.08
CA THR A 29 -8.01 25.63 -25.86
C THR A 29 -8.40 24.91 -24.58
N LEU A 30 -9.51 24.17 -24.58
CA LEU A 30 -9.94 23.37 -23.43
C LEU A 30 -9.04 22.15 -23.21
N LEU A 31 -8.66 21.45 -24.29
CA LEU A 31 -7.75 20.31 -24.24
C LEU A 31 -6.35 20.69 -23.74
N ALA A 32 -5.91 21.92 -24.01
CA ALA A 32 -4.61 22.43 -23.61
C ALA A 32 -4.50 22.75 -22.11
N ILE A 33 -5.59 23.21 -21.48
CA ILE A 33 -5.53 23.80 -20.13
C ILE A 33 -6.24 22.94 -19.08
N ILE A 34 -7.28 22.19 -19.46
CA ILE A 34 -8.15 21.51 -18.50
C ILE A 34 -7.65 20.10 -18.19
N GLY A 35 -7.27 19.91 -16.92
CA GLY A 35 -7.11 18.58 -16.32
C GLY A 35 -5.68 18.05 -16.21
N GLU A 36 -4.67 18.84 -16.61
CA GLU A 36 -3.27 18.42 -16.48
C GLU A 36 -2.93 18.04 -15.03
N GLY A 37 -3.32 18.88 -14.06
CA GLY A 37 -3.06 18.61 -12.64
C GLY A 37 -3.70 17.32 -12.14
N SER A 38 -4.99 17.10 -12.44
CA SER A 38 -5.73 15.91 -12.00
C SER A 38 -5.19 14.62 -12.64
N VAL A 39 -4.85 14.65 -13.94
CA VAL A 39 -4.28 13.47 -14.61
C VAL A 39 -2.83 13.23 -14.20
N ALA A 40 -2.06 14.29 -13.93
CA ALA A 40 -0.67 14.20 -13.46
C ALA A 40 -0.56 13.54 -12.08
N GLU A 41 -1.50 13.80 -11.17
CA GLU A 41 -1.57 13.17 -9.85
C GLU A 41 -1.74 11.64 -9.97
N PHE A 42 -2.60 11.21 -10.89
CA PHE A 42 -2.89 9.80 -11.13
C PHE A 42 -1.99 9.12 -12.15
N ALA A 43 -1.02 9.82 -12.73
CA ALA A 43 -0.18 9.31 -13.81
C ALA A 43 0.50 7.98 -13.45
N GLN A 44 0.99 7.85 -12.22
CA GLN A 44 1.62 6.62 -11.71
C GLN A 44 0.62 5.46 -11.62
N THR A 45 -0.57 5.69 -11.05
CA THR A 45 -1.61 4.65 -10.92
C THR A 45 -2.19 4.25 -12.28
N ILE A 46 -2.41 5.19 -13.19
CA ILE A 46 -2.88 4.94 -14.56
C ILE A 46 -1.92 3.98 -15.28
N THR A 47 -0.63 4.23 -15.16
CA THR A 47 0.43 3.52 -15.88
C THR A 47 0.92 2.25 -15.16
N ALA A 48 0.42 1.97 -13.95
CA ALA A 48 0.74 0.76 -13.19
C ALA A 48 -0.03 -0.49 -13.65
N SER A 49 -1.00 -0.36 -14.57
CA SER A 49 -1.84 -1.45 -15.08
C SER A 49 -1.81 -1.54 -16.59
N SER A 50 -2.06 -2.73 -17.14
CA SER A 50 -2.14 -2.95 -18.57
C SER A 50 -3.32 -2.22 -19.24
N LEU A 51 -4.34 -1.83 -18.47
CA LEU A 51 -5.45 -0.99 -18.98
C LEU A 51 -4.96 0.37 -19.48
N CYS A 52 -3.74 0.79 -19.15
CA CYS A 52 -3.14 2.00 -19.71
C CYS A 52 -3.06 1.96 -21.24
N MET A 53 -2.97 0.76 -21.85
CA MET A 53 -2.88 0.57 -23.29
C MET A 53 -4.23 0.68 -24.02
N LEU A 54 -5.35 0.76 -23.30
CA LEU A 54 -6.66 0.89 -23.93
C LEU A 54 -6.77 2.21 -24.72
N PRO A 55 -7.20 2.16 -26.01
CA PRO A 55 -7.31 3.34 -26.85
C PRO A 55 -8.49 4.21 -26.39
N ARG A 56 -8.19 5.32 -25.71
CA ARG A 56 -9.19 6.12 -25.01
C ARG A 56 -8.86 7.61 -24.98
N LEU A 57 -9.85 8.46 -24.77
CA LEU A 57 -9.67 9.88 -24.49
C LEU A 57 -9.15 10.10 -23.06
N ILE A 58 -8.01 10.77 -22.92
CA ILE A 58 -7.45 11.19 -21.63
C ILE A 58 -7.45 12.72 -21.61
N PRO A 59 -8.04 13.38 -20.60
CA PRO A 59 -7.89 14.83 -20.44
C PRO A 59 -6.41 15.20 -20.33
N ALA A 60 -5.97 16.25 -21.03
CA ALA A 60 -4.58 16.72 -21.01
C ALA A 60 -3.53 15.57 -21.09
N PRO A 61 -3.52 14.78 -22.19
CA PRO A 61 -2.63 13.61 -22.30
C PRO A 61 -1.14 13.96 -22.17
N GLN A 62 -0.76 15.21 -22.43
CA GLN A 62 0.56 15.77 -22.18
C GLN A 62 1.05 15.59 -20.72
N ALA A 63 0.14 15.45 -19.75
CA ALA A 63 0.50 15.17 -18.35
C ALA A 63 1.29 13.87 -18.18
N LEU A 64 1.09 12.90 -19.09
CA LEU A 64 1.81 11.63 -19.11
C LEU A 64 3.15 11.74 -19.84
N LEU A 65 3.39 12.83 -20.57
CA LEU A 65 4.59 13.07 -21.41
C LEU A 65 5.80 13.60 -20.63
N ARG A 66 6.03 13.11 -19.40
CA ARG A 66 7.19 13.55 -18.62
C ARG A 66 8.49 13.00 -19.22
N PRO A 67 9.52 13.86 -19.43
CA PRO A 67 10.79 13.45 -20.06
C PRO A 67 11.59 12.49 -19.16
N GLN A 68 11.42 12.59 -17.84
CA GLN A 68 12.02 11.70 -16.86
C GLN A 68 10.94 11.02 -16.04
N ARG A 69 10.92 9.69 -16.11
CA ARG A 69 10.00 8.87 -15.33
C ARG A 69 10.54 8.64 -13.92
N PRO A 70 9.71 8.74 -12.87
CA PRO A 70 10.12 8.45 -11.49
C PRO A 70 10.68 7.03 -11.38
N GLN A 71 11.88 6.87 -10.81
CA GLN A 71 12.47 5.55 -10.55
C GLN A 71 12.02 4.95 -9.22
N ARG A 72 11.47 5.79 -8.34
CA ARG A 72 10.98 5.43 -7.02
C ARG A 72 9.64 6.08 -6.77
N LEU A 73 8.84 5.46 -5.91
CA LEU A 73 7.61 6.04 -5.41
C LEU A 73 7.90 7.18 -4.42
N PRO A 74 6.97 8.13 -4.26
CA PRO A 74 7.16 9.25 -3.34
C PRO A 74 7.21 8.77 -1.90
N GLU A 75 8.25 9.17 -1.16
CA GLU A 75 8.41 8.82 0.25
C GLU A 75 7.89 9.95 1.15
N VAL A 76 7.36 9.59 2.32
CA VAL A 76 6.86 10.57 3.31
C VAL A 76 7.92 10.82 4.37
N HIS A 77 8.19 12.08 4.68
CA HIS A 77 9.21 12.46 5.65
C HIS A 77 8.78 12.18 7.09
N ALA A 78 9.33 11.13 7.69
CA ALA A 78 9.20 10.81 9.10
C ALA A 78 10.45 10.08 9.58
N LYS A 79 10.80 10.24 10.86
CA LYS A 79 11.98 9.57 11.43
C LYS A 79 11.60 8.14 11.76
N LEU A 80 12.17 7.18 11.04
CA LEU A 80 11.97 5.76 11.24
C LEU A 80 13.22 5.13 11.86
N ALA A 81 13.04 4.37 12.93
CA ALA A 81 14.12 3.64 13.59
C ALA A 81 13.73 2.17 13.80
N GLY A 82 14.61 1.25 13.44
CA GLY A 82 14.49 -0.15 13.82
C GLY A 82 14.70 -0.33 15.32
N VAL A 83 13.82 -1.09 15.98
CA VAL A 83 13.91 -1.37 17.42
C VAL A 83 15.12 -2.24 17.73
N TYR A 84 15.24 -3.36 17.01
CA TYR A 84 16.34 -4.31 17.15
C TYR A 84 17.46 -4.07 16.14
N GLY A 85 17.10 -3.64 14.93
CA GLY A 85 18.03 -3.36 13.83
C GLY A 85 18.79 -2.05 14.01
N GLY A 86 19.90 -1.90 13.27
CA GLY A 86 20.67 -0.65 13.14
C GLY A 86 20.01 0.45 12.32
N THR A 87 18.86 0.16 11.71
CA THR A 87 18.28 0.95 10.64
C THR A 87 17.72 2.26 11.16
N LEU A 88 18.18 3.36 10.56
CA LEU A 88 17.65 4.70 10.76
C LEU A 88 17.35 5.28 9.38
N LEU A 89 16.11 5.69 9.15
CA LEU A 89 15.67 6.33 7.92
C LEU A 89 14.93 7.62 8.25
N ASP A 90 15.06 8.61 7.37
CA ASP A 90 14.42 9.92 7.50
C ASP A 90 13.12 10.03 6.70
N SER A 91 12.68 8.90 6.16
CA SER A 91 11.48 8.75 5.36
C SER A 91 10.84 7.39 5.56
N VAL A 92 9.55 7.32 5.22
CA VAL A 92 8.72 6.11 5.23
C VAL A 92 8.26 5.85 3.80
N GLY A 93 8.27 4.57 3.40
CA GLY A 93 7.87 4.12 2.07
C GLY A 93 6.41 4.48 1.74
N PHE A 94 6.11 4.54 0.44
CA PHE A 94 4.79 4.93 -0.06
C PHE A 94 3.71 3.94 0.38
N PHE A 95 3.94 2.63 0.24
CA PHE A 95 2.96 1.62 0.66
C PHE A 95 2.79 1.58 2.18
N ALA A 96 3.85 1.86 2.94
CA ALA A 96 3.74 2.01 4.39
C ALA A 96 2.81 3.17 4.76
N ASN A 97 2.93 4.33 4.10
CA ASN A 97 2.04 5.46 4.36
C ASN A 97 0.59 5.19 3.93
N ILE A 98 0.35 4.39 2.89
CA ILE A 98 -1.02 3.99 2.52
C ILE A 98 -1.65 3.10 3.61
N LEU A 99 -0.84 2.21 4.20
CA LEU A 99 -1.28 1.27 5.23
C LEU A 99 -1.63 1.97 6.56
N HIS A 100 -0.84 2.97 6.94
CA HIS A 100 -1.08 3.80 8.14
C HIS A 100 -0.75 5.26 7.79
N PRO A 101 -1.75 6.06 7.37
CA PRO A 101 -1.53 7.45 6.94
C PRO A 101 -0.94 8.31 8.06
N LEU A 102 0.32 8.73 7.89
CA LEU A 102 1.05 9.44 8.95
C LEU A 102 0.47 10.83 9.24
N ASP A 103 -0.23 11.42 8.27
CA ASP A 103 -0.85 12.75 8.35
C ASP A 103 -2.21 12.74 9.05
N GLU A 104 -2.85 11.57 9.23
CA GLU A 104 -4.16 11.47 9.91
C GLU A 104 -4.03 11.42 11.44
N TYR A 105 -2.81 11.23 11.98
CA TYR A 105 -2.58 11.17 13.42
C TYR A 105 -2.54 12.55 14.07
N ARG A 106 -3.10 12.64 15.27
CA ARG A 106 -3.06 13.88 16.06
C ARG A 106 -1.64 14.15 16.57
N PRO A 107 -1.29 15.41 16.86
CA PRO A 107 -0.03 15.74 17.52
C PRO A 107 0.11 14.97 18.83
N PHE A 108 1.28 14.36 19.04
CA PHE A 108 1.55 13.51 20.20
C PHE A 108 0.52 12.38 20.41
N ASP A 109 0.04 11.74 19.33
CA ASP A 109 -0.70 10.46 19.42
C ASP A 109 0.29 9.28 19.61
N PHE A 110 -0.19 8.17 20.17
CA PHE A 110 0.54 6.92 20.29
C PHE A 110 -0.28 5.74 19.78
N ARG A 111 0.28 4.99 18.83
CA ARG A 111 -0.37 3.79 18.27
C ARG A 111 0.59 2.62 18.17
N VAL A 112 0.05 1.42 18.36
CA VAL A 112 0.77 0.16 18.18
C VAL A 112 0.05 -0.68 17.14
N PHE A 113 0.72 -0.98 16.04
CA PHE A 113 0.19 -1.83 14.98
C PHE A 113 0.96 -3.14 14.91
N GLU A 114 0.26 -4.25 14.68
CA GLU A 114 0.87 -5.51 14.29
C GLU A 114 0.59 -5.76 12.80
N ILE A 115 1.66 -5.89 12.02
CA ILE A 115 1.60 -6.14 10.57
C ILE A 115 2.18 -7.51 10.26
N LYS A 116 1.34 -8.37 9.68
CA LYS A 116 1.71 -9.73 9.26
C LYS A 116 1.34 -9.95 7.80
N HIS A 117 2.08 -10.83 7.12
CA HIS A 117 1.64 -11.27 5.80
C HIS A 117 0.41 -12.17 5.91
N THR A 118 -0.63 -11.89 5.12
CA THR A 118 -1.91 -12.60 5.11
C THR A 118 -1.74 -14.10 4.78
N HIS A 119 -0.75 -14.46 3.96
CA HIS A 119 -0.51 -15.86 3.60
C HIS A 119 0.02 -16.71 4.77
N LEU A 120 0.65 -16.10 5.79
CA LEU A 120 1.08 -16.78 7.02
C LEU A 120 -0.10 -17.01 7.97
N LEU A 121 -1.10 -16.13 7.92
CA LEU A 121 -2.33 -16.27 8.71
C LEU A 121 -3.27 -17.34 8.16
N ARG A 122 -3.29 -17.58 6.84
CA ARG A 122 -4.18 -18.58 6.20
C ARG A 122 -4.00 -20.02 6.73
N PRO A 123 -2.78 -20.57 6.91
CA PRO A 123 -2.58 -21.87 7.55
C PRO A 123 -2.88 -21.86 9.05
N GLU A 124 -2.63 -20.77 9.78
CA GLU A 124 -2.99 -20.65 11.20
C GLU A 124 -4.50 -20.56 11.42
N ALA A 125 -5.20 -19.78 10.61
CA ALA A 125 -6.65 -19.69 10.59
C ALA A 125 -7.28 -21.03 10.22
N LYS A 126 -6.71 -21.75 9.24
CA LYS A 126 -7.15 -23.10 8.87
C LYS A 126 -6.91 -24.11 10.01
N ARG A 127 -5.76 -24.04 10.70
CA ARG A 127 -5.48 -24.86 11.90
C ARG A 127 -6.38 -24.52 13.08
N ARG A 128 -6.72 -23.24 13.29
CA ARG A 128 -7.69 -22.81 14.30
C ARG A 128 -9.10 -23.30 13.97
N LEU A 129 -9.49 -23.27 12.70
CA LEU A 129 -10.76 -23.82 12.20
C LEU A 129 -10.80 -25.37 12.21
N GLU A 130 -9.65 -26.04 12.16
CA GLU A 130 -9.57 -27.50 12.35
C GLU A 130 -9.58 -27.90 13.83
N ASN A 131 -8.93 -27.12 14.70
CA ASN A 131 -8.94 -27.33 16.16
C ASN A 131 -10.26 -26.93 16.81
N GLU A 132 -10.96 -25.93 16.27
CA GLU A 132 -12.36 -25.68 16.58
C GLU A 132 -13.22 -26.57 15.68
N GLY A 133 -13.49 -27.79 16.17
CA GLY A 133 -14.22 -28.84 15.46
C GLY A 133 -15.30 -28.32 14.48
N PHE A 134 -15.21 -28.86 13.26
CA PHE A 134 -15.98 -28.63 12.04
C PHE A 134 -17.53 -28.78 12.14
N LEU A 135 -18.11 -28.75 13.36
CA LEU A 135 -19.55 -28.72 13.62
C LEU A 135 -20.06 -27.34 14.12
N GLY A 136 -19.19 -26.32 14.22
CA GLY A 136 -19.56 -25.01 14.77
C GLY A 136 -19.77 -23.85 13.77
N THR A 137 -19.15 -23.89 12.58
CA THR A 137 -18.87 -22.65 11.83
C THR A 137 -19.17 -22.75 10.34
N VAL A 138 -20.31 -23.35 9.97
CA VAL A 138 -20.85 -23.25 8.62
C VAL A 138 -22.32 -22.84 8.71
N PHE A 139 -22.56 -21.56 8.39
CA PHE A 139 -23.84 -20.86 8.23
C PHE A 139 -24.69 -20.51 9.49
N GLY A 140 -24.67 -19.22 9.84
CA GLY A 140 -25.90 -18.40 9.77
C GLY A 140 -27.08 -18.67 10.74
N LEU A 141 -26.93 -19.43 11.83
CA LEU A 141 -28.07 -19.73 12.74
C LEU A 141 -27.90 -19.31 14.21
N ARG A 142 -26.95 -18.43 14.53
CA ARG A 142 -26.68 -18.04 15.93
C ARG A 142 -27.75 -17.11 16.54
N TRP A 143 -28.48 -16.36 15.71
CA TRP A 143 -29.59 -15.50 16.15
C TRP A 143 -30.92 -16.26 16.34
N LEU A 144 -31.18 -17.29 15.52
CA LEU A 144 -32.42 -18.08 15.60
C LEU A 144 -32.44 -19.07 16.77
N LYS A 145 -31.29 -19.61 17.20
CA LYS A 145 -31.22 -20.51 18.37
C LYS A 145 -31.39 -19.77 19.72
N ARG A 146 -31.05 -18.48 19.80
CA ARG A 146 -31.28 -17.67 21.03
C ARG A 146 -32.77 -17.34 21.27
N LYS A 147 -33.59 -17.25 20.22
CA LYS A 147 -35.05 -17.04 20.37
C LYS A 147 -35.81 -18.33 20.69
N LYS A 148 -35.34 -19.50 20.22
CA LYS A 148 -35.97 -20.79 20.56
C LYS A 148 -35.59 -21.30 21.96
N ALA A 149 -34.35 -21.09 22.41
CA ALA A 149 -33.92 -21.48 23.76
C ALA A 149 -34.70 -20.75 24.86
N LYS A 150 -34.93 -19.42 24.73
CA LYS A 150 -35.74 -18.65 25.69
C LYS A 150 -37.23 -19.06 25.74
N LYS A 151 -37.78 -19.62 24.65
CA LYS A 151 -39.18 -20.06 24.61
C LYS A 151 -39.37 -21.47 25.20
N GLN A 152 -38.31 -22.28 25.20
CA GLN A 152 -38.31 -23.65 25.72
C GLN A 152 -37.95 -23.70 27.21
N GLU A 153 -37.12 -22.76 27.69
CA GLU A 153 -36.79 -22.59 29.11
C GLU A 153 -38.00 -22.10 29.94
N GLN A 154 -38.90 -21.31 29.33
CA GLN A 154 -40.14 -20.85 29.97
C GLN A 154 -41.28 -21.88 29.92
N GLN A 155 -41.19 -22.89 29.04
CA GLN A 155 -42.09 -24.05 29.04
C GLN A 155 -41.62 -25.15 30.01
N ASN A 156 -40.31 -25.34 30.15
CA ASN A 156 -39.75 -26.34 31.07
C ASN A 156 -39.89 -25.95 32.56
N MET A 157 -39.82 -24.66 32.91
CA MET A 157 -40.12 -24.21 34.29
C MET A 157 -41.57 -24.49 34.71
N ASN A 158 -42.54 -24.51 33.77
CA ASN A 158 -43.93 -24.84 34.09
C ASN A 158 -44.19 -26.36 34.17
N SER A 159 -43.35 -27.18 33.53
CA SER A 159 -43.43 -28.65 33.65
C SER A 159 -42.67 -29.21 34.86
N GLU A 160 -41.60 -28.54 35.33
CA GLU A 160 -40.86 -28.97 36.53
C GLU A 160 -41.63 -28.74 37.84
N ILE A 161 -42.59 -27.80 37.88
CA ILE A 161 -43.49 -27.62 39.04
C ILE A 161 -44.51 -28.77 39.13
N THR A 162 -44.76 -29.51 38.05
CA THR A 162 -45.79 -30.58 38.02
C THR A 162 -45.20 -31.98 38.24
N ILE A 163 -43.89 -32.20 38.02
CA ILE A 163 -43.28 -33.54 38.06
C ILE A 163 -42.67 -33.89 39.43
N ASN A 164 -42.33 -32.89 40.26
CA ASN A 164 -41.72 -33.12 41.59
C ASN A 164 -42.67 -33.68 42.67
N ASN A 165 -43.96 -33.88 42.37
CA ASN A 165 -44.91 -34.53 43.30
C ASN A 165 -45.09 -36.03 43.07
N THR A 166 -44.32 -36.64 42.17
CA THR A 166 -44.44 -38.09 41.96
C THR A 166 -43.06 -38.68 41.76
N ARG A 167 -42.65 -39.50 42.74
CA ARG A 167 -41.71 -40.62 42.66
C ARG A 167 -40.52 -40.52 43.62
N GLU A 168 -40.86 -40.64 44.90
CA GLU A 168 -40.15 -41.58 45.77
C GLU A 168 -40.12 -42.96 45.11
N ASN A 169 -38.92 -43.56 45.03
CA ASN A 169 -38.57 -44.98 45.12
C ASN A 169 -37.50 -45.42 44.12
N GLY A 170 -36.47 -46.06 44.66
CA GLY A 170 -35.73 -47.13 43.99
C GLY A 170 -34.26 -46.84 43.78
N GLY A 171 -33.40 -47.50 44.57
CA GLY A 171 -31.95 -47.36 44.51
C GLY A 171 -31.26 -48.25 43.48
N GLY A 172 -29.91 -48.25 43.50
CA GLY A 172 -29.10 -49.42 43.13
C GLY A 172 -27.98 -49.24 42.10
N ALA A 173 -26.76 -49.08 42.61
CA ALA A 173 -25.54 -49.87 42.30
C ALA A 173 -24.73 -49.74 40.96
N ASN A 174 -23.46 -49.33 41.16
CA ASN A 174 -22.15 -49.96 40.81
C ASN A 174 -21.57 -50.13 39.37
N GLY A 175 -20.25 -49.83 39.29
CA GLY A 175 -19.19 -50.52 38.52
C GLY A 175 -18.67 -49.75 37.29
N SER A 176 -17.47 -49.13 37.24
CA SER A 176 -16.05 -49.56 37.32
C SER A 176 -15.43 -50.19 36.05
N ASP A 177 -14.42 -49.49 35.53
CA ASP A 177 -13.09 -49.96 35.07
C ASP A 177 -12.77 -50.56 33.67
N THR A 178 -11.81 -49.87 33.00
CA THR A 178 -10.60 -50.36 32.26
C THR A 178 -10.81 -51.15 30.94
N THR A 179 -9.91 -51.22 29.92
CA THR A 179 -8.44 -51.21 29.77
C THR A 179 -8.06 -50.99 28.28
N ALA A 180 -6.77 -50.74 28.01
CA ALA A 180 -6.09 -50.42 26.75
C ALA A 180 -5.88 -51.58 25.73
N ALA A 181 -5.52 -51.25 24.46
CA ALA A 181 -4.28 -51.67 23.74
C ALA A 181 -4.35 -51.52 22.20
N ASP A 182 -3.24 -51.01 21.64
CA ASP A 182 -2.55 -51.28 20.36
C ASP A 182 -3.20 -51.04 18.97
N THR A 183 -2.59 -50.18 18.14
CA THR A 183 -1.61 -50.57 17.10
C THR A 183 -1.17 -49.39 16.22
N ASP A 184 0.14 -49.12 16.24
CA ASP A 184 0.86 -48.26 15.30
C ASP A 184 1.03 -48.99 13.95
N ALA A 185 0.21 -48.65 12.94
CA ALA A 185 0.43 -49.12 11.57
C ALA A 185 -0.16 -48.23 10.45
N ASP A 186 -0.68 -47.02 10.75
CA ASP A 186 -1.41 -46.19 9.76
C ASP A 186 -0.75 -44.86 9.38
N ALA A 187 0.47 -44.59 9.85
CA ALA A 187 1.11 -43.27 9.67
C ALA A 187 1.72 -43.02 8.27
N ASP A 188 1.91 -44.05 7.43
CA ASP A 188 2.64 -43.90 6.15
C ASP A 188 1.75 -43.95 4.89
N ALA A 189 0.44 -44.19 5.03
CA ALA A 189 -0.50 -44.25 3.90
C ALA A 189 -1.12 -42.89 3.51
N ILE A 190 -1.04 -41.87 4.38
CA ILE A 190 -1.73 -40.58 4.17
C ILE A 190 -0.89 -39.58 3.33
N ARG A 191 0.41 -39.83 3.13
CA ARG A 191 1.32 -38.86 2.49
C ARG A 191 1.33 -38.86 0.96
N ARG A 192 0.60 -39.76 0.29
CA ARG A 192 0.64 -39.92 -1.19
C ARG A 192 -0.67 -39.66 -1.94
N ARG A 193 -1.74 -39.21 -1.28
CA ARG A 193 -3.03 -38.96 -1.94
C ARG A 193 -3.65 -37.65 -1.48
N ASN A 194 -3.24 -36.54 -2.11
CA ASN A 194 -4.07 -35.35 -2.33
C ASN A 194 -3.32 -34.35 -3.23
N GLY A 195 -3.06 -34.79 -4.46
CA GLY A 195 -2.95 -33.91 -5.60
C GLY A 195 -4.34 -33.78 -6.25
N GLY A 196 -4.79 -32.54 -6.46
CA GLY A 196 -5.91 -32.20 -7.33
C GLY A 196 -7.29 -32.20 -6.69
N GLY A 197 -7.93 -31.02 -6.64
CA GLY A 197 -9.37 -30.95 -6.35
C GLY A 197 -9.89 -29.59 -5.92
N THR A 198 -10.39 -28.82 -6.89
CA THR A 198 -11.52 -27.87 -6.81
C THR A 198 -11.43 -26.62 -5.91
N ASN A 199 -11.16 -25.47 -6.54
CA ASN A 199 -11.64 -24.15 -6.10
C ASN A 199 -11.82 -23.24 -7.33
N GLY A 200 -12.94 -23.38 -8.05
CA GLY A 200 -13.12 -22.83 -9.41
C GLY A 200 -13.65 -21.39 -9.53
N LYS A 201 -14.00 -20.69 -8.43
CA LYS A 201 -14.63 -19.35 -8.52
C LYS A 201 -13.77 -18.18 -8.02
N HIS A 202 -12.83 -18.42 -7.10
CA HIS A 202 -11.84 -17.39 -6.71
C HIS A 202 -10.63 -17.34 -7.66
N VAL A 203 -10.29 -18.47 -8.29
CA VAL A 203 -9.13 -18.59 -9.18
C VAL A 203 -9.30 -17.80 -10.49
N THR A 204 -10.53 -17.49 -10.91
CA THR A 204 -10.77 -16.75 -12.17
C THR A 204 -10.54 -15.25 -12.00
N LEU A 205 -11.03 -14.63 -10.92
CA LEU A 205 -10.79 -13.22 -10.64
C LEU A 205 -9.31 -12.97 -10.36
N ASP A 206 -8.66 -13.81 -9.55
CA ASP A 206 -7.21 -13.71 -9.29
C ASP A 206 -6.35 -13.91 -10.55
N ARG A 207 -6.85 -14.63 -11.57
CA ARG A 207 -6.18 -14.73 -12.87
C ARG A 207 -6.38 -13.49 -13.72
N ILE A 208 -7.57 -12.89 -13.67
CA ILE A 208 -7.86 -11.64 -14.40
C ILE A 208 -7.09 -10.49 -13.77
N THR A 209 -7.00 -10.40 -12.43
CA THR A 209 -6.12 -9.47 -11.72
C THR A 209 -4.70 -9.66 -12.25
N ASP A 210 -4.18 -10.89 -12.21
CA ASP A 210 -2.82 -11.17 -12.62
C ASP A 210 -2.54 -10.90 -14.11
N ILE A 211 -3.55 -10.86 -14.99
CA ILE A 211 -3.39 -10.47 -16.40
C ILE A 211 -3.46 -8.95 -16.58
N VAL A 212 -4.35 -8.29 -15.84
CA VAL A 212 -4.66 -6.86 -15.97
C VAL A 212 -3.70 -5.97 -15.18
N THR A 213 -3.22 -6.45 -14.04
CA THR A 213 -2.48 -5.67 -13.05
C THR A 213 -1.06 -6.18 -12.85
N ALA A 214 -0.74 -7.43 -13.22
CA ALA A 214 0.59 -8.00 -13.04
C ALA A 214 1.27 -8.41 -14.36
N PRO A 215 2.44 -7.84 -14.73
CA PRO A 215 3.24 -8.33 -15.86
C PRO A 215 3.99 -9.64 -15.52
N LYS A 216 3.42 -10.50 -14.67
CA LYS A 216 3.96 -11.84 -14.33
C LYS A 216 4.14 -12.71 -15.57
N ILE A 217 3.37 -12.45 -16.63
CA ILE A 217 3.35 -13.23 -17.87
C ILE A 217 4.50 -12.84 -18.83
N MET A 218 5.10 -11.64 -18.69
CA MET A 218 6.05 -11.10 -19.66
C MET A 218 7.53 -11.14 -19.24
N THR A 219 7.86 -11.47 -17.99
CA THR A 219 9.27 -11.58 -17.53
C THR A 219 9.60 -12.99 -17.00
N PRO A 220 10.54 -13.73 -17.65
CA PRO A 220 10.86 -15.11 -17.26
C PRO A 220 11.55 -15.25 -15.90
N GLN A 221 12.06 -14.16 -15.30
CA GLN A 221 12.77 -14.19 -14.01
C GLN A 221 11.87 -14.49 -12.80
N ASN A 222 10.55 -14.27 -12.90
CA ASN A 222 9.64 -14.40 -11.76
C ASN A 222 8.78 -15.69 -11.80
N ARG A 223 9.04 -16.59 -12.76
CA ARG A 223 8.29 -17.86 -12.92
C ARG A 223 8.57 -18.89 -11.81
N ALA A 224 9.60 -18.66 -10.99
CA ALA A 224 9.89 -19.50 -9.84
C ALA A 224 9.12 -18.99 -8.61
N VAL A 225 7.82 -19.30 -8.54
CA VAL A 225 6.96 -19.14 -7.35
C VAL A 225 7.53 -19.90 -6.12
N SER A 226 8.56 -20.71 -6.33
CA SER A 226 9.29 -21.50 -5.33
C SER A 226 10.72 -21.01 -5.03
N SER A 227 11.20 -19.90 -5.62
CA SER A 227 12.53 -19.39 -5.29
C SER A 227 12.48 -18.49 -4.04
N PRO A 228 13.29 -18.74 -3.01
CA PRO A 228 13.34 -17.92 -1.79
C PRO A 228 13.75 -16.45 -2.03
N ASN A 229 14.17 -16.10 -3.26
CA ASN A 229 14.59 -14.76 -3.66
C ASN A 229 13.58 -14.05 -4.58
N ALA A 230 12.36 -14.58 -4.72
CA ALA A 230 11.34 -13.94 -5.56
C ALA A 230 10.94 -12.57 -5.00
N ARG A 231 11.11 -11.51 -5.80
CA ARG A 231 10.65 -10.17 -5.47
C ARG A 231 9.16 -10.04 -5.78
N TYR A 232 8.42 -9.46 -4.86
CA TYR A 232 6.97 -9.32 -4.97
C TYR A 232 6.59 -7.96 -5.57
N THR A 233 5.42 -7.92 -6.20
CA THR A 233 4.85 -6.72 -6.81
C THR A 233 3.52 -6.41 -6.12
N VAL A 234 3.25 -5.13 -5.88
CA VAL A 234 1.95 -4.66 -5.38
C VAL A 234 1.12 -4.18 -6.58
N PRO A 235 0.16 -4.97 -7.07
CA PRO A 235 -0.66 -4.52 -8.19
C PRO A 235 -1.64 -3.40 -7.75
N PRO A 236 -2.08 -2.56 -8.69
CA PRO A 236 -3.29 -1.76 -8.46
C PRO A 236 -4.48 -2.70 -8.19
N ALA A 237 -5.40 -2.26 -7.33
CA ALA A 237 -6.62 -3.02 -7.04
C ALA A 237 -7.47 -3.14 -8.31
N LEU A 238 -8.08 -4.30 -8.56
CA LEU A 238 -9.04 -4.45 -9.68
C LEU A 238 -10.16 -3.41 -9.60
N ASP A 239 -10.62 -3.19 -8.38
CA ASP A 239 -11.72 -2.30 -8.02
C ASP A 239 -11.24 -0.83 -7.93
N SER A 240 -9.98 -0.57 -8.31
CA SER A 240 -9.41 0.76 -8.31
C SER A 240 -10.31 1.69 -9.12
N PRO A 241 -10.69 2.86 -8.56
CA PRO A 241 -11.44 3.88 -9.30
C PRO A 241 -10.83 4.18 -10.67
N MET A 242 -9.50 4.05 -10.78
CA MET A 242 -8.78 4.26 -12.01
C MET A 242 -9.13 3.26 -13.13
N HIS A 243 -9.37 2.00 -12.80
CA HIS A 243 -9.78 1.00 -13.78
C HIS A 243 -11.20 1.28 -14.28
N VAL A 244 -12.10 1.68 -13.38
CA VAL A 244 -13.45 2.12 -13.75
C VAL A 244 -13.39 3.31 -14.69
N ILE A 245 -12.58 4.33 -14.39
CA ILE A 245 -12.40 5.50 -15.26
C ILE A 245 -11.82 5.11 -16.62
N ASN A 246 -10.81 4.24 -16.67
CA ASN A 246 -10.19 3.83 -17.92
C ASN A 246 -11.18 3.08 -18.84
N VAL A 247 -11.99 2.19 -18.27
CA VAL A 247 -13.05 1.47 -19.02
C VAL A 247 -14.16 2.44 -19.44
N PHE A 248 -14.59 3.33 -18.55
CA PHE A 248 -15.59 4.34 -18.85
C PHE A 248 -15.16 5.29 -19.97
N SER A 249 -13.92 5.79 -19.91
CA SER A 249 -13.32 6.61 -20.95
C SER A 249 -13.24 5.88 -22.29
N PHE A 250 -12.87 4.59 -22.28
CA PHE A 250 -12.91 3.75 -23.49
C PHE A 250 -14.34 3.65 -24.07
N LEU A 251 -15.35 3.41 -23.24
CA LEU A 251 -16.75 3.34 -23.68
C LEU A 251 -17.26 4.67 -24.25
N ILE A 252 -16.94 5.79 -23.60
CA ILE A 252 -17.24 7.13 -24.11
C ILE A 252 -16.56 7.34 -25.46
N THR A 253 -15.29 6.96 -25.59
CA THR A 253 -14.53 7.10 -26.85
C THR A 253 -15.20 6.34 -27.99
N VAL A 254 -15.64 5.10 -27.74
CA VAL A 254 -16.39 4.29 -28.71
C VAL A 254 -17.73 4.94 -29.08
N ALA A 255 -18.48 5.45 -28.09
CA ALA A 255 -19.75 6.13 -28.33
C ALA A 255 -19.58 7.39 -29.18
N ILE A 256 -18.55 8.19 -28.90
CA ILE A 256 -18.20 9.38 -29.68
C ILE A 256 -17.80 9.00 -31.11
N LEU A 257 -17.01 7.94 -31.28
CA LEU A 257 -16.59 7.45 -32.60
C LEU A 257 -17.79 7.01 -33.45
N ILE A 258 -18.73 6.25 -32.87
CA ILE A 258 -19.97 5.81 -33.55
C ILE A 258 -20.82 7.02 -33.93
N THR A 259 -20.99 7.98 -33.01
CA THR A 259 -21.79 9.19 -33.25
C THR A 259 -21.17 10.07 -34.34
N SER A 260 -19.84 10.21 -34.35
CA SER A 260 -19.10 10.98 -35.37
C SER A 260 -19.18 10.32 -36.74
N ALA A 261 -19.14 8.99 -36.80
CA ALA A 261 -19.36 8.23 -38.03
C ALA A 261 -20.80 8.37 -38.53
N TYR A 262 -21.79 8.37 -37.62
CA TYR A 262 -23.20 8.62 -37.97
C TYR A 262 -23.42 10.04 -38.53
N TRP A 263 -22.70 11.04 -38.03
CA TRP A 263 -22.72 12.41 -38.56
C TRP A 263 -21.86 12.63 -39.81
N ASN A 264 -21.24 11.56 -40.34
CA ASN A 264 -20.33 11.61 -41.49
C ASN A 264 -19.22 12.66 -41.34
N ASP A 265 -18.66 12.81 -40.13
CA ASP A 265 -17.55 13.72 -39.85
C ASP A 265 -16.22 12.94 -39.85
N GLY A 266 -15.59 12.86 -41.02
CA GLY A 266 -14.34 12.15 -41.22
C GLY A 266 -13.15 12.79 -40.50
N ALA A 267 -13.17 14.13 -40.32
CA ALA A 267 -12.16 14.83 -39.54
C ALA A 267 -12.23 14.42 -38.06
N ALA A 268 -13.45 14.35 -37.49
CA ALA A 268 -13.64 13.88 -36.12
C ALA A 268 -13.22 12.41 -35.94
N VAL A 269 -13.66 11.52 -36.84
CA VAL A 269 -13.30 10.09 -36.78
C VAL A 269 -11.78 9.90 -36.81
N THR A 270 -11.08 10.55 -37.75
CA THR A 270 -9.62 10.46 -37.85
C THR A 270 -8.91 11.09 -36.64
N ALA A 271 -9.41 12.21 -36.11
CA ALA A 271 -8.89 12.82 -34.89
C ALA A 271 -9.02 11.87 -33.68
N ILE A 272 -10.21 11.32 -33.43
CA ILE A 272 -10.49 10.44 -32.28
C ILE A 272 -9.63 9.17 -32.34
N VAL A 273 -9.50 8.55 -33.52
CA VAL A 273 -8.64 7.39 -33.72
C VAL A 273 -7.18 7.73 -33.42
N THR A 274 -6.70 8.89 -33.90
CA THR A 274 -5.33 9.34 -33.69
C THR A 274 -5.04 9.66 -32.22
N ILE A 275 -5.95 10.35 -31.52
CA ILE A 275 -5.85 10.63 -30.07
C ILE A 275 -5.83 9.33 -29.27
N SER A 276 -6.72 8.41 -29.59
CA SER A 276 -6.83 7.13 -28.89
C SER A 276 -5.58 6.27 -29.07
N LEU A 277 -5.01 6.27 -30.28
CA LEU A 277 -3.75 5.59 -30.57
C LEU A 277 -2.58 6.26 -29.84
N ALA A 278 -2.53 7.61 -29.80
CA ALA A 278 -1.54 8.33 -29.02
C ALA A 278 -1.60 7.93 -27.54
N ALA A 279 -2.81 7.87 -26.95
CA ALA A 279 -3.03 7.44 -25.56
C ALA A 279 -2.53 6.02 -25.29
N SER A 280 -2.80 5.07 -26.19
CA SER A 280 -2.27 3.71 -26.10
C SER A 280 -0.74 3.66 -26.15
N VAL A 281 -0.12 4.43 -27.05
CA VAL A 281 1.35 4.50 -27.17
C VAL A 281 1.96 5.12 -25.91
N MET A 282 1.37 6.20 -25.36
CA MET A 282 1.80 6.78 -24.09
C MET A 282 1.68 5.80 -22.93
N GLY A 283 0.54 5.09 -22.84
CA GLY A 283 0.31 4.05 -21.85
C GLY A 283 1.38 2.98 -21.89
N TYR A 284 1.64 2.41 -23.07
CA TYR A 284 2.68 1.39 -23.26
C TYR A 284 4.09 1.93 -22.94
N ALA A 285 4.41 3.15 -23.38
CA ALA A 285 5.69 3.77 -23.14
C ALA A 285 5.95 4.00 -21.64
N SER A 286 4.91 4.27 -20.86
CA SER A 286 4.99 4.56 -19.42
C SER A 286 4.60 3.38 -18.54
N TRP A 287 4.24 2.23 -19.11
CA TRP A 287 3.80 1.05 -18.35
C TRP A 287 4.88 0.55 -17.40
N TRP A 288 4.51 0.45 -16.11
CA TRP A 288 5.40 0.06 -15.03
C TRP A 288 4.69 -0.78 -13.96
N TYR A 289 5.47 -1.29 -13.01
CA TYR A 289 4.97 -1.97 -11.82
C TYR A 289 5.94 -1.79 -10.64
N PRO A 290 5.44 -1.73 -9.39
CA PRO A 290 6.29 -1.59 -8.21
C PRO A 290 6.96 -2.92 -7.86
N LEU A 291 8.23 -2.86 -7.48
CA LEU A 291 9.01 -4.01 -7.04
C LEU A 291 9.44 -3.84 -5.58
N LEU A 292 8.96 -4.74 -4.72
CA LEU A 292 9.32 -4.76 -3.30
C LEU A 292 10.69 -5.40 -3.10
N MET A 293 11.44 -4.91 -2.11
CA MET A 293 12.73 -5.49 -1.73
C MET A 293 12.54 -6.81 -0.96
N ALA A 294 13.00 -7.92 -1.54
CA ALA A 294 13.00 -9.23 -0.91
C ALA A 294 14.36 -9.60 -0.31
N ARG A 295 14.37 -10.56 0.63
CA ARG A 295 15.59 -11.00 1.32
C ARG A 295 16.33 -12.00 0.44
N GLN A 296 17.65 -11.89 0.39
CA GLN A 296 18.47 -12.84 -0.35
C GLN A 296 19.11 -13.92 0.54
N ALA A 297 19.29 -13.63 1.84
CA ALA A 297 19.92 -14.54 2.79
C ALA A 297 18.89 -15.17 3.74
N ASN A 298 18.98 -16.48 3.99
CA ASN A 298 18.05 -17.22 4.84
C ASN A 298 18.56 -17.43 6.29
N ALA A 299 19.26 -16.45 6.85
CA ALA A 299 19.77 -16.54 8.23
C ALA A 299 18.68 -16.20 9.25
N LYS A 300 18.71 -16.79 10.45
CA LYS A 300 17.82 -16.37 11.55
C LYS A 300 18.11 -14.92 11.93
N VAL A 301 17.08 -14.07 11.90
CA VAL A 301 17.17 -12.64 12.17
C VAL A 301 16.31 -12.26 13.37
N PRO A 302 16.66 -11.19 14.09
CA PRO A 302 15.78 -10.61 15.09
C PRO A 302 14.45 -10.12 14.46
N PRO A 303 13.43 -9.84 15.28
CA PRO A 303 12.19 -9.22 14.82
C PRO A 303 12.45 -7.89 14.10
N GLY A 304 11.59 -7.56 13.15
CA GLY A 304 11.72 -6.39 12.27
C GLY A 304 11.04 -5.14 12.81
N ASP A 305 10.73 -5.09 14.12
CA ASP A 305 9.92 -4.02 14.71
C ASP A 305 10.52 -2.64 14.43
N VAL A 306 9.65 -1.69 14.04
CA VAL A 306 10.03 -0.32 13.70
C VAL A 306 9.24 0.69 14.53
N VAL A 307 9.89 1.79 14.89
CA VAL A 307 9.28 2.97 15.50
C VAL A 307 9.33 4.11 14.52
N ILE A 308 8.19 4.75 14.30
CA ILE A 308 8.02 5.89 13.42
C ILE A 308 7.68 7.10 14.29
N ARG A 309 8.45 8.17 14.13
CA ARG A 309 8.20 9.47 14.74
C ARG A 309 7.80 10.46 13.66
N THR A 310 6.59 11.01 13.79
CA THR A 310 6.08 12.06 12.89
C THR A 310 6.66 13.43 13.26
N ARG A 311 6.48 14.41 12.38
CA ARG A 311 6.89 15.81 12.63
C ARG A 311 6.13 16.44 13.79
N GLU A 312 4.86 16.07 13.95
CA GLU A 312 3.96 16.50 15.04
C GLU A 312 4.21 15.77 16.38
N GLY A 313 5.28 14.98 16.48
CA GLY A 313 5.67 14.30 17.72
C GLY A 313 4.81 13.10 18.11
N ALA A 314 4.03 12.55 17.17
CA ALA A 314 3.34 11.29 17.35
C ALA A 314 4.30 10.10 17.17
N PHE A 315 4.07 9.02 17.91
CA PHE A 315 4.87 7.80 17.85
C PHE A 315 4.01 6.61 17.42
N LEU A 316 4.46 5.93 16.37
CA LEU A 316 3.88 4.69 15.87
C LEU A 316 4.86 3.55 16.09
N VAL A 317 4.47 2.54 16.86
CA VAL A 317 5.25 1.31 17.03
C VAL A 317 4.62 0.23 16.17
N VAL A 318 5.38 -0.31 15.22
CA VAL A 318 4.92 -1.36 14.32
C VAL A 318 5.65 -2.65 14.67
N LYS A 319 4.91 -3.64 15.17
CA LYS A 319 5.39 -4.99 15.42
C LYS A 319 5.27 -5.80 14.14
N CYS A 320 6.39 -6.25 13.58
CA CYS A 320 6.41 -6.95 12.30
C CYS A 320 7.62 -7.88 12.13
N THR A 321 7.54 -8.79 11.17
CA THR A 321 8.68 -9.64 10.80
C THR A 321 9.70 -8.84 10.01
N GLU A 322 10.98 -9.24 10.04
CA GLU A 322 12.06 -8.58 9.28
C GLU A 322 11.80 -8.52 7.76
N GLU A 323 11.02 -9.47 7.23
CA GLU A 323 10.61 -9.45 5.82
C GLU A 323 9.62 -8.31 5.54
N VAL A 324 8.59 -8.16 6.37
CA VAL A 324 7.63 -7.05 6.27
C VAL A 324 8.35 -5.71 6.47
N ALA A 325 9.24 -5.64 7.47
CA ALA A 325 10.04 -4.46 7.77
C ALA A 325 10.84 -4.02 6.54
N ARG A 326 11.50 -4.95 5.85
CA ARG A 326 12.32 -4.62 4.69
C ARG A 326 11.52 -4.41 3.40
N GLU A 327 10.34 -4.98 3.28
CA GLU A 327 9.46 -4.73 2.12
C GLU A 327 8.80 -3.34 2.19
N LEU A 328 8.31 -2.92 3.37
CA LEU A 328 7.49 -1.71 3.53
C LEU A 328 8.27 -0.50 4.04
N TYR A 329 9.27 -0.70 4.90
CA TYR A 329 9.89 0.39 5.65
C TYR A 329 11.36 0.62 5.29
N GLN A 330 12.15 -0.44 5.13
CA GLN A 330 13.58 -0.31 4.85
C GLN A 330 13.90 -0.37 3.35
N GLY A 331 13.03 -0.98 2.55
CA GLY A 331 13.23 -1.17 1.13
C GLY A 331 12.88 0.08 0.33
N THR A 332 13.72 0.45 -0.63
CA THR A 332 13.33 1.47 -1.60
C THR A 332 12.42 0.81 -2.63
N GLU A 333 11.19 1.29 -2.74
CA GLU A 333 10.21 0.78 -3.70
C GLU A 333 10.63 1.22 -5.11
N GLU A 334 11.19 0.29 -5.89
CA GLU A 334 11.68 0.57 -7.24
C GLU A 334 10.54 0.45 -8.27
N CYS A 335 10.41 1.46 -9.12
CA CYS A 335 9.48 1.44 -10.24
C CYS A 335 10.14 0.74 -11.44
N ARG A 336 9.72 -0.48 -11.77
CA ARG A 336 10.25 -1.21 -12.94
C ARG A 336 9.36 -0.98 -14.15
N TYR A 337 9.93 -0.35 -15.17
CA TYR A 337 9.26 -0.07 -16.44
C TYR A 337 9.41 -1.23 -17.42
N VAL A 338 8.34 -1.56 -18.14
CA VAL A 338 8.35 -2.60 -19.17
C VAL A 338 9.15 -2.15 -20.39
N SER A 339 8.91 -0.92 -20.84
CA SER A 339 9.63 -0.31 -21.96
C SER A 339 10.74 0.63 -21.44
N THR A 340 11.98 0.14 -21.39
CA THR A 340 13.15 0.93 -21.00
C THR A 340 13.94 1.44 -22.21
N LYS A 341 14.26 0.57 -23.17
CA LYS A 341 15.12 0.88 -24.32
C LYS A 341 14.51 1.89 -25.30
N TYR A 342 13.22 1.75 -25.59
CA TYR A 342 12.53 2.53 -26.62
C TYR A 342 11.59 3.59 -26.06
N HIS A 343 11.68 3.89 -24.75
CA HIS A 343 10.77 4.84 -24.10
C HIS A 343 10.75 6.21 -24.80
N ARG A 344 11.91 6.84 -25.00
CA ARG A 344 11.99 8.17 -25.64
C ARG A 344 11.41 8.18 -27.05
N LEU A 345 11.60 7.09 -27.81
CA LEU A 345 11.05 6.94 -29.15
C LEU A 345 9.52 6.89 -29.12
N PHE A 346 8.93 6.03 -28.28
CA PHE A 346 7.47 5.94 -28.17
C PHE A 346 6.83 7.24 -27.66
N MET A 347 7.49 7.94 -26.73
CA MET A 347 7.03 9.25 -26.26
C MET A 347 7.07 10.31 -27.37
N GLY A 348 8.11 10.30 -28.20
CA GLY A 348 8.18 11.16 -29.39
C GLY A 348 7.07 10.86 -30.40
N ILE A 349 6.83 9.58 -30.69
CA ILE A 349 5.74 9.14 -31.58
C ILE A 349 4.38 9.59 -31.02
N ALA A 350 4.14 9.39 -29.72
CA ALA A 350 2.91 9.83 -29.08
C ALA A 350 2.70 11.34 -29.15
N MET A 351 3.75 12.14 -28.95
CA MET A 351 3.66 13.60 -29.05
C MET A 351 3.31 14.05 -30.48
N VAL A 352 3.92 13.44 -31.50
CA VAL A 352 3.60 13.75 -32.90
C VAL A 352 2.16 13.39 -33.23
N LEU A 353 1.70 12.21 -32.80
CA LEU A 353 0.31 11.80 -32.99
C LEU A 353 -0.66 12.74 -32.28
N LEU A 354 -0.32 13.18 -31.07
CA LEU A 354 -1.12 14.16 -30.32
C LEU A 354 -1.20 15.51 -31.05
N MET A 355 -0.08 16.01 -31.57
CA MET A 355 -0.06 17.25 -32.36
C MET A 355 -0.93 17.15 -33.62
N VAL A 356 -0.81 16.04 -34.37
CA VAL A 356 -1.63 15.80 -35.57
C VAL A 356 -3.11 15.73 -35.21
N ALA A 357 -3.44 15.01 -34.15
CA ALA A 357 -4.80 14.91 -33.63
C ALA A 357 -5.43 16.27 -33.27
N VAL A 358 -4.68 17.12 -32.57
CA VAL A 358 -5.16 18.46 -32.17
C VAL A 358 -5.49 19.31 -33.39
N VAL A 359 -4.65 19.26 -34.44
CA VAL A 359 -4.91 19.96 -35.70
C VAL A 359 -6.17 19.43 -36.40
N LEU A 360 -6.36 18.11 -36.44
CA LEU A 360 -7.56 17.50 -37.01
C LEU A 360 -8.84 17.88 -36.23
N LEU A 361 -8.73 18.01 -34.90
CA LEU A 361 -9.85 18.40 -34.04
C LEU A 361 -10.35 19.82 -34.32
N GLY A 362 -9.45 20.72 -34.71
CA GLY A 362 -9.78 22.09 -35.12
C GLY A 362 -10.63 22.16 -36.40
N ASN A 363 -10.55 21.13 -37.24
CA ASN A 363 -11.30 21.04 -38.51
C ASN A 363 -12.59 20.21 -38.40
N CYS A 364 -12.94 19.76 -37.19
CA CYS A 364 -14.17 19.00 -36.96
C CYS A 364 -15.41 19.90 -37.05
N ARG A 365 -16.58 19.31 -37.31
CA ARG A 365 -17.85 20.03 -37.27
C ARG A 365 -18.19 20.44 -35.83
N TRP A 366 -18.97 21.51 -35.68
CA TRP A 366 -19.37 22.02 -34.37
C TRP A 366 -20.04 20.96 -33.48
N ALA A 367 -20.92 20.13 -34.05
CA ALA A 367 -21.60 19.06 -33.29
C ALA A 367 -20.59 18.05 -32.68
N SER A 368 -19.63 17.59 -33.48
CA SER A 368 -18.56 16.69 -33.03
C SER A 368 -17.64 17.37 -32.03
N GLN A 369 -17.30 18.64 -32.25
CA GLN A 369 -16.49 19.45 -31.34
C GLN A 369 -17.15 19.61 -29.97
N ALA A 370 -18.44 19.97 -29.93
CA ALA A 370 -19.19 20.12 -28.69
C ALA A 370 -19.29 18.79 -27.92
N LEU A 371 -19.52 17.69 -28.62
CA LEU A 371 -19.60 16.35 -28.04
C LEU A 371 -18.25 15.90 -27.44
N ILE A 372 -17.14 16.09 -28.18
CA ILE A 372 -15.78 15.79 -27.70
C ILE A 372 -15.42 16.69 -26.51
N GLY A 373 -15.70 17.99 -26.60
CA GLY A 373 -15.49 18.95 -25.52
C GLY A 373 -16.24 18.59 -24.25
N GLY A 374 -17.53 18.25 -24.36
CA GLY A 374 -18.36 17.80 -23.25
C GLY A 374 -17.81 16.53 -22.60
N ALA A 375 -17.33 15.58 -23.39
CA ALA A 375 -16.68 14.37 -22.88
C ALA A 375 -15.38 14.67 -22.13
N TYR A 376 -14.56 15.61 -22.61
CA TYR A 376 -13.35 16.05 -21.91
C TYR A 376 -13.67 16.70 -20.57
N VAL A 377 -14.67 17.59 -20.53
CA VAL A 377 -15.13 18.22 -19.28
C VAL A 377 -15.62 17.15 -18.30
N LEU A 378 -16.46 16.21 -18.76
CA LEU A 378 -16.98 15.11 -17.94
C LEU A 378 -15.85 14.23 -17.38
N LEU A 379 -14.93 13.79 -18.23
CA LEU A 379 -13.79 12.97 -17.82
C LEU A 379 -12.93 13.73 -16.82
N ASN A 380 -12.62 15.01 -17.07
CA ASN A 380 -11.86 15.84 -16.15
C ASN A 380 -12.56 15.96 -14.79
N SER A 381 -13.87 16.20 -14.76
CA SER A 381 -14.64 16.24 -13.52
C SER A 381 -14.55 14.91 -12.76
N ILE A 382 -14.62 13.77 -13.45
CA ILE A 382 -14.48 12.45 -12.83
C ILE A 382 -13.07 12.25 -12.25
N TYR A 383 -12.02 12.63 -12.99
CA TYR A 383 -10.63 12.57 -12.48
C TYR A 383 -10.47 13.44 -11.23
N TRP A 384 -11.04 14.65 -11.23
CA TRP A 384 -11.02 15.53 -10.06
C TRP A 384 -11.76 14.93 -8.86
N VAL A 385 -12.97 14.38 -9.05
CA VAL A 385 -13.72 13.72 -7.98
C VAL A 385 -12.96 12.51 -7.42
N CYS A 386 -12.27 11.75 -8.27
CA CYS A 386 -11.43 10.64 -7.82
C CYS A 386 -10.24 11.10 -6.97
N GLY A 387 -9.76 12.33 -7.14
CA GLY A 387 -8.78 12.99 -6.26
C GLY A 387 -9.20 13.05 -4.78
N LEU A 388 -10.50 13.04 -4.52
CA LEU A 388 -11.05 13.08 -3.16
C LEU A 388 -11.02 11.71 -2.47
N LEU A 389 -10.72 10.62 -3.20
CA LEU A 389 -10.70 9.28 -2.66
C LEU A 389 -9.34 8.98 -1.99
N PRO A 390 -9.35 8.36 -0.79
CA PRO A 390 -8.13 7.92 -0.14
C PRO A 390 -7.29 6.95 -0.97
N GLN A 391 -5.97 7.07 -0.88
CA GLN A 391 -5.00 6.29 -1.68
C GLN A 391 -5.13 4.76 -1.53
N ARG A 392 -5.67 4.28 -0.40
CA ARG A 392 -5.93 2.86 -0.13
C ARG A 392 -6.82 2.16 -1.14
N PHE A 393 -7.69 2.89 -1.85
CA PHE A 393 -8.58 2.28 -2.85
C PHE A 393 -7.88 2.00 -4.19
N PHE A 394 -6.72 2.61 -4.44
CA PHE A 394 -6.04 2.49 -5.73
C PHE A 394 -5.10 1.28 -5.79
N TRP A 395 -4.62 0.82 -4.64
CA TRP A 395 -3.58 -0.21 -4.52
C TRP A 395 -4.10 -1.42 -3.75
N ASP A 396 -3.78 -2.62 -4.24
CA ASP A 396 -4.13 -3.84 -3.52
C ASP A 396 -3.07 -4.20 -2.49
N LEU A 397 -3.36 -3.88 -1.23
CA LEU A 397 -2.52 -4.20 -0.09
C LEU A 397 -3.01 -5.42 0.70
N SER A 398 -3.90 -6.24 0.13
CA SER A 398 -4.48 -7.44 0.77
C SER A 398 -3.45 -8.47 1.24
N ARG A 399 -2.21 -8.39 0.76
CA ARG A 399 -1.06 -9.17 1.23
C ARG A 399 -0.72 -8.91 2.70
N TYR A 400 -1.02 -7.73 3.22
CA TYR A 400 -0.72 -7.33 4.59
C TYR A 400 -2.01 -7.30 5.42
N THR A 401 -1.97 -7.94 6.58
CA THR A 401 -3.02 -7.81 7.59
C THR A 401 -2.50 -6.88 8.67
N ILE A 402 -3.23 -5.80 8.92
CA ILE A 402 -2.94 -4.83 9.96
C ILE A 402 -3.95 -5.00 11.08
N THR A 403 -3.43 -5.10 12.30
CA THR A 403 -4.26 -5.12 13.51
C THR A 403 -3.77 -4.03 14.44
N ASP A 404 -4.69 -3.17 14.88
CA ASP A 404 -4.41 -2.19 15.92
C ASP A 404 -4.42 -2.90 17.28
N ILE A 405 -3.23 -3.03 17.87
CA ILE A 405 -2.99 -3.63 19.18
C ILE A 405 -2.64 -2.55 20.22
N THR A 406 -3.03 -1.30 19.96
CA THR A 406 -2.78 -0.20 20.89
C THR A 406 -3.43 -0.52 22.24
N PRO A 407 -2.64 -0.50 23.34
CA PRO A 407 -3.13 -0.75 24.69
C PRO A 407 -4.34 0.11 25.08
N GLU A 408 -5.31 -0.47 25.78
CA GLU A 408 -6.54 0.24 26.18
C GLU A 408 -6.28 1.38 27.17
N ASP A 409 -5.24 1.28 27.99
CA ASP A 409 -4.82 2.33 28.93
C ASP A 409 -4.41 3.63 28.22
N VAL A 410 -3.77 3.52 27.05
CA VAL A 410 -3.45 4.68 26.21
C VAL A 410 -4.73 5.24 25.56
N LYS A 411 -5.59 4.38 25.01
CA LYS A 411 -6.85 4.80 24.36
C LYS A 411 -7.77 5.55 25.32
N ASN A 412 -7.83 5.12 26.58
CA ASN A 412 -8.65 5.75 27.61
C ASN A 412 -8.05 7.08 28.11
N ASN A 413 -6.73 7.21 28.16
CA ASN A 413 -6.09 8.47 28.58
C ASN A 413 -6.27 9.61 27.59
N ASP A 414 -6.49 9.31 26.30
CA ASP A 414 -6.90 10.32 25.32
C ASP A 414 -8.33 10.86 25.56
N GLN A 415 -9.18 10.14 26.32
CA GLN A 415 -10.53 10.59 26.70
C GLN A 415 -10.55 11.45 27.96
N ASN A 416 -9.49 11.42 28.78
CA ASN A 416 -9.45 12.08 30.08
C ASN A 416 -9.03 13.56 30.02
N ASP A 417 -9.06 14.20 28.84
CA ASP A 417 -8.72 15.63 28.59
C ASP A 417 -7.33 16.10 29.08
N VAL A 418 -6.43 15.18 29.47
CA VAL A 418 -5.05 15.53 29.84
C VAL A 418 -4.28 15.89 28.58
N PRO A 419 -3.71 17.11 28.46
CA PRO A 419 -3.06 17.56 27.24
C PRO A 419 -1.92 16.61 26.86
N PRO A 420 -1.85 16.21 25.58
CA PRO A 420 -0.88 15.23 25.15
C PRO A 420 0.52 15.86 25.12
N ASN A 421 1.48 15.12 25.69
CA ASN A 421 2.85 15.57 25.89
C ASN A 421 3.83 14.63 25.21
N PHE A 422 4.85 15.18 24.54
CA PHE A 422 5.88 14.40 23.87
C PHE A 422 6.60 13.40 24.79
N THR A 423 6.93 13.80 26.02
CA THR A 423 7.61 12.91 26.98
C THR A 423 6.73 11.71 27.37
N ARG A 424 5.40 11.92 27.41
CA ARG A 424 4.42 10.87 27.73
C ARG A 424 4.30 9.87 26.59
N THR A 425 4.20 10.34 25.35
CA THR A 425 4.11 9.45 24.17
C THR A 425 5.40 8.69 23.93
N LEU A 426 6.55 9.34 24.15
CA LEU A 426 7.85 8.69 24.11
C LEU A 426 7.95 7.59 25.17
N TRP A 427 7.45 7.82 26.38
CA TRP A 427 7.36 6.79 27.41
C TRP A 427 6.54 5.59 26.94
N TYR A 428 5.37 5.80 26.34
CA TYR A 428 4.56 4.69 25.79
C TYR A 428 5.31 3.91 24.70
N ALA A 429 6.07 4.59 23.84
CA ALA A 429 6.91 3.92 22.84
C ALA A 429 8.04 3.09 23.48
N ILE A 430 8.71 3.62 24.50
CA ILE A 430 9.76 2.91 25.24
C ILE A 430 9.18 1.70 25.97
N ARG A 431 8.00 1.85 26.58
CA ARG A 431 7.26 0.79 27.27
C ARG A 431 6.96 -0.38 26.36
N GLU A 432 6.48 -0.11 25.15
CA GLU A 432 6.15 -1.15 24.17
C GLU A 432 7.38 -1.81 23.53
N THR A 433 8.43 -1.04 23.31
CA THR A 433 9.66 -1.55 22.66
C THR A 433 10.62 -2.24 23.63
N LYS A 434 10.61 -1.85 24.91
CA LYS A 434 11.53 -2.33 25.98
C LYS A 434 13.01 -2.24 25.59
N LYS A 435 13.36 -1.26 24.75
CA LYS A 435 14.70 -1.01 24.22
C LYS A 435 14.95 0.49 24.13
N ASP A 436 16.18 0.89 24.40
CA ASP A 436 16.70 2.26 24.39
C ASP A 436 17.46 2.61 23.11
N ALA A 437 18.12 1.64 22.47
CA ALA A 437 19.02 1.87 21.33
C ALA A 437 18.39 2.66 20.16
N TRP A 438 17.09 2.52 19.91
CA TRP A 438 16.40 3.28 18.86
C TRP A 438 16.14 4.74 19.26
N VAL A 439 15.99 5.06 20.55
CA VAL A 439 15.76 6.42 21.07
C VAL A 439 17.00 7.29 20.84
N ASP A 440 18.17 6.75 21.18
CA ASP A 440 19.45 7.43 20.99
C ASP A 440 19.75 7.66 19.50
N ARG A 441 19.53 6.64 18.66
CA ARG A 441 19.79 6.74 17.20
C ARG A 441 18.81 7.67 16.49
N SER A 442 17.54 7.67 16.88
CA SER A 442 16.52 8.51 16.27
C SER A 442 16.64 9.99 16.64
N GLY A 443 17.46 10.33 17.64
CA GLY A 443 17.50 11.68 18.21
C GLY A 443 16.15 12.09 18.80
N ALA A 444 15.39 11.11 19.32
CA ALA A 444 14.14 11.38 20.02
C ALA A 444 14.36 12.19 21.31
N LEU A 445 15.52 12.00 21.96
CA LEU A 445 15.94 12.74 23.14
C LEU A 445 17.24 13.52 22.89
N PRO A 446 17.42 14.69 23.55
CA PRO A 446 18.71 15.35 23.60
C PRO A 446 19.76 14.46 24.29
N GLY A 447 20.97 14.39 23.74
CA GLY A 447 22.08 13.58 24.28
C GLY A 447 22.70 14.08 25.60
N THR A 448 21.97 14.87 26.39
CA THR A 448 22.42 15.38 27.71
C THR A 448 22.40 14.27 28.75
N VAL A 449 23.23 14.39 29.80
CA VAL A 449 23.32 13.42 30.91
C VAL A 449 21.97 13.25 31.63
N GLN A 450 21.19 14.32 31.78
CA GLN A 450 19.87 14.29 32.41
C GLN A 450 18.88 13.39 31.65
N TRP A 451 18.81 13.57 30.33
CA TRP A 451 17.94 12.76 29.47
C TRP A 451 18.39 11.30 29.38
N LYS A 452 19.70 11.02 29.44
CA LYS A 452 20.23 9.65 29.57
C LYS A 452 19.79 9.00 30.89
N LYS A 453 19.86 9.73 32.01
CA LYS A 453 19.38 9.26 33.33
C LYS A 453 17.88 8.97 33.29
N TRP A 454 17.08 9.89 32.72
CA TRP A 454 15.64 9.69 32.54
C TRP A 454 15.32 8.48 31.66
N LEU A 455 16.04 8.30 30.55
CA LEU A 455 15.86 7.17 29.64
C LEU A 455 16.16 5.84 30.33
N HIS A 456 17.20 5.79 31.17
CA HIS A 456 17.55 4.61 31.93
C HIS A 456 16.47 4.24 32.96
N GLU A 457 15.98 5.23 33.73
CA GLU A 457 14.89 5.03 34.70
C GLU A 457 13.58 4.60 34.00
N ALA A 458 13.27 5.20 32.85
CA ALA A 458 12.14 4.79 32.02
C ALA A 458 12.30 3.33 31.57
N LEU A 459 13.43 2.97 30.99
CA LEU A 459 13.67 1.60 30.52
C LEU A 459 13.58 0.57 31.65
N GLN A 460 14.05 0.91 32.85
CA GLN A 460 13.88 0.07 34.03
C GLN A 460 12.40 -0.15 34.36
N ALA A 461 11.61 0.92 34.45
CA ALA A 461 10.16 0.83 34.69
C ALA A 461 9.43 0.01 33.61
N ALA A 462 9.85 0.13 32.34
CA ALA A 462 9.28 -0.63 31.22
C ALA A 462 9.59 -2.13 31.33
N ASN A 463 10.79 -2.49 31.80
CA ASN A 463 11.19 -3.88 32.01
C ASN A 463 10.48 -4.51 33.23
N GLU A 464 10.27 -3.72 34.28
CA GLU A 464 9.50 -4.11 35.48
C GLU A 464 8.00 -4.24 35.20
N GLY A 465 7.51 -3.70 34.07
CA GLY A 465 6.10 -3.80 33.66
C GLY A 465 5.19 -2.79 34.36
N VAL A 466 5.73 -1.68 34.85
CA VAL A 466 4.96 -0.60 35.47
C VAL A 466 4.19 0.16 34.38
N HIS A 467 2.86 0.13 34.45
CA HIS A 467 2.00 0.78 33.45
C HIS A 467 1.82 2.29 33.70
N ASP A 468 1.68 2.70 34.96
CA ASP A 468 1.36 4.06 35.39
C ASP A 468 2.57 4.79 35.97
N TRP A 469 3.66 4.83 35.20
CA TRP A 469 4.85 5.59 35.58
C TRP A 469 4.71 7.05 35.13
N ASP A 470 4.85 7.99 36.08
CA ASP A 470 4.78 9.43 35.80
C ASP A 470 6.06 9.93 35.10
N ALA A 471 6.09 9.68 33.79
CA ALA A 471 7.16 10.08 32.89
C ALA A 471 7.43 11.59 32.88
N VAL A 472 6.38 12.41 32.98
CA VAL A 472 6.47 13.87 32.86
C VAL A 472 6.94 14.48 34.17
N GLY A 473 6.32 14.10 35.30
CA GLY A 473 6.75 14.58 36.60
C GLY A 473 8.17 14.13 36.93
N ARG A 474 8.56 12.89 36.57
CA ARG A 474 9.94 12.44 36.80
C ARG A 474 10.95 13.23 35.98
N LYS A 475 10.64 13.55 34.71
CA LYS A 475 11.47 14.44 33.90
C LYS A 475 11.65 15.79 34.60
N ASP A 476 10.56 16.41 35.07
CA ASP A 476 10.60 17.73 35.70
C ASP A 476 11.44 17.73 36.99
N VAL A 477 11.44 16.63 37.75
CA VAL A 477 12.30 16.46 38.92
C VAL A 477 13.79 16.37 38.51
N ILE A 478 14.14 15.54 37.53
CA ILE A 478 15.54 15.39 37.07
C ILE A 478 16.09 16.71 36.52
N MET A 479 15.25 17.46 35.78
CA MET A 479 15.64 18.76 35.24
C MET A 479 15.92 19.80 36.35
N ARG A 480 15.25 19.67 37.51
CA ARG A 480 15.44 20.54 38.67
C ARG A 480 16.67 20.17 39.50
N GLU A 481 17.08 18.90 39.50
CA GLU A 481 18.21 18.40 40.29
C GLU A 481 19.57 19.01 39.87
N ASN A 482 19.73 19.42 38.60
CA ASN A 482 21.04 19.92 38.13
C ASN A 482 20.95 20.88 36.91
N PRO A 483 20.59 22.15 37.09
CA PRO A 483 20.32 23.10 36.00
C PRO A 483 21.53 23.37 35.08
N ASP A 484 22.76 23.24 35.58
CA ASP A 484 23.99 23.53 34.83
C ASP A 484 24.43 22.38 33.89
N ALA A 485 23.79 21.22 33.96
CA ALA A 485 24.14 20.04 33.16
C ALA A 485 23.77 20.14 31.67
N TYR A 486 23.03 21.18 31.25
CA TYR A 486 22.74 21.45 29.84
C TYR A 486 23.98 21.74 28.99
N VAL A 487 25.09 22.17 29.63
CA VAL A 487 26.33 22.58 28.96
C VAL A 487 27.25 21.39 28.66
N SER A 488 27.14 20.30 29.41
CA SER A 488 28.04 19.15 29.31
C SER A 488 27.52 18.11 28.32
N ARG A 489 27.75 18.33 27.01
CA ARG A 489 27.73 17.21 26.04
C ARG A 489 28.92 16.31 26.37
N GLU A 490 28.68 15.09 26.82
CA GLU A 490 29.73 14.07 26.76
C GLU A 490 30.12 13.89 25.28
N PRO A 491 31.42 13.92 24.93
CA PRO A 491 31.83 13.60 23.58
C PRO A 491 31.32 12.21 23.24
N SER A 492 30.55 12.11 22.15
CA SER A 492 30.13 10.84 21.56
C SER A 492 31.31 9.86 21.52
N ASN A 493 31.06 8.58 21.82
CA ASN A 493 32.01 7.47 21.81
C ASN A 493 32.73 7.20 20.45
N LEU A 494 32.80 8.18 19.55
CA LEU A 494 33.67 8.27 18.38
C LEU A 494 35.09 8.77 18.70
N ALA A 495 35.34 9.21 19.94
CA ALA A 495 36.66 9.68 20.38
C ALA A 495 37.32 8.73 21.41
N LYS A 496 37.23 7.41 21.21
CA LYS A 496 38.29 6.52 21.74
C LYS A 496 39.55 6.78 20.91
N GLN A 497 40.25 7.83 21.35
CA GLN A 497 41.70 7.89 21.44
C GLN A 497 42.44 7.10 20.35
N HIS A 498 42.81 7.80 19.27
CA HIS A 498 44.04 7.54 18.56
C HIS A 498 45.20 7.73 19.56
N ASP A 499 45.40 6.74 20.42
CA ASP A 499 46.72 6.51 21.00
C ASP A 499 47.57 5.98 19.85
N VAL A 500 48.66 6.68 19.59
CA VAL A 500 49.72 6.29 18.66
C VAL A 500 50.43 5.09 19.29
N GLY A 501 49.78 3.93 19.20
CA GLY A 501 50.26 2.64 19.68
C GLY A 501 50.39 1.70 18.49
N HIS A 502 51.61 1.26 18.26
CA HIS A 502 52.04 0.30 17.26
C HIS A 502 51.16 -0.98 17.28
N TRP A 503 50.36 -1.22 16.24
CA TRP A 503 49.66 -2.49 16.04
C TRP A 503 50.60 -3.48 15.32
N PRO A 504 50.76 -4.73 15.79
CA PRO A 504 51.46 -5.76 15.04
C PRO A 504 50.72 -6.06 13.73
N ASN A 505 51.46 -6.16 12.63
CA ASN A 505 50.96 -6.43 11.29
C ASN A 505 50.02 -7.66 11.26
N ASP A 506 48.77 -7.47 10.86
CA ASP A 506 47.85 -8.56 10.52
C ASP A 506 48.09 -8.97 9.06
N PRO A 507 48.51 -10.22 8.77
CA PRO A 507 48.88 -10.67 7.42
C PRO A 507 47.71 -10.82 6.45
N ALA A 508 46.47 -10.49 6.83
CA ALA A 508 45.27 -10.68 6.01
C ALA A 508 44.60 -9.38 5.49
N ALA A 509 45.20 -8.20 5.71
CA ALA A 509 44.62 -6.94 5.23
C ALA A 509 44.78 -6.76 3.71
N GLN A 510 43.72 -7.02 2.96
CA GLN A 510 43.64 -6.81 1.51
C GLN A 510 43.53 -5.30 1.22
N LYS A 511 44.60 -4.67 0.70
CA LYS A 511 44.60 -3.26 0.26
C LYS A 511 44.07 -3.17 -1.18
N ALA A 512 43.04 -2.35 -1.40
CA ALA A 512 42.64 -1.94 -2.74
C ALA A 512 43.71 -0.99 -3.34
N PRO A 513 44.08 -1.12 -4.63
CA PRO A 513 45.03 -0.22 -5.26
C PRO A 513 44.43 1.17 -5.45
N LEU A 514 45.15 2.16 -4.92
CA LEU A 514 44.78 3.57 -4.81
C LEU A 514 45.21 4.34 -6.06
N ASP A 515 44.82 3.85 -7.22
CA ASP A 515 45.07 4.55 -8.47
C ASP A 515 43.79 4.56 -9.31
N GLN A 516 43.40 5.77 -9.72
CA GLN A 516 42.15 6.19 -10.38
C GLN A 516 41.05 6.75 -9.45
N VAL A 517 40.54 7.90 -9.88
CA VAL A 517 39.48 8.74 -9.30
C VAL A 517 39.95 9.85 -8.35
N GLN A 518 40.71 10.79 -8.90
CA GLN A 518 40.40 12.23 -8.75
C GLN A 518 40.77 12.97 -10.05
N PRO A 519 39.84 13.62 -10.76
CA PRO A 519 40.21 14.62 -11.76
C PRO A 519 40.56 15.95 -11.07
N SER A 520 41.69 16.54 -11.48
CA SER A 520 42.18 17.85 -11.03
C SER A 520 41.24 18.98 -11.46
N PRO A 521 41.07 20.04 -10.64
CA PRO A 521 40.32 21.21 -11.03
C PRO A 521 41.22 22.15 -11.86
N TYR A 522 40.85 22.39 -13.12
CA TYR A 522 41.10 23.63 -13.86
C TYR A 522 39.94 23.90 -14.82
#